data_AF-A0A1Y4IN04-F1
#
_entry.id   AF-A0A1Y4IN04-F1
#
_cell.length_a   1.000
_cell.length_b   1.000
_cell.length_c   1.000
_cell.angle_alpha   90.00
_cell.angle_beta   90.00
_cell.angle_gamma   90.00
#
_symmetry.space_group_name_H-M   'P 1'
#
loop_
_entity.id
_entity.type
_entity.pdbx_description
1 polymer ?
#
loop_
_entity_poly.entity_id
_entity_poly.type
_entity_poly.pdbx_seq_one_letter_code
_entity_poly.pdbx_strand_id
1 'polypeptide(L)'
;MKCPYCGGEVSVNDVRCPYCGNLNPEGAAFQGEVRRRRKLNEYLRQKMRDQLRLPLAQRIMNLAIVILALLWILVTVLGMIWYLVRDPRTLGLGRPDDYESQLETLYDEGRYDELYAYMDRYSLDGQDYPQYMQMALYYYTYTDFVQYSMNCTQALEKGSIPDDFHLEYAIDSAAELMQPYIPAYPDTYPVNQENLNIYQEEARTFLLGMLKLTEDEIQILYPEEDGSGYVSFTEIEQLMELAKERLKEEGYHESEE
;
A
#
# COMPACT_ATOMS: atom_id res chain seq x y z
N MET A 1 6.69 82.96 -39.64
CA MET A 1 5.72 83.36 -40.69
C MET A 1 5.16 84.75 -40.35
N LYS A 2 4.59 85.52 -41.27
CA LYS A 2 3.98 86.83 -40.94
C LYS A 2 2.47 86.71 -40.78
N CYS A 3 1.89 87.41 -39.81
CA CYS A 3 0.44 87.45 -39.61
C CYS A 3 -0.23 88.18 -40.79
N PRO A 4 -1.21 87.57 -41.48
CA PRO A 4 -1.89 88.23 -42.60
C PRO A 4 -2.75 89.43 -42.17
N TYR A 5 -3.05 89.56 -40.86
CA TYR A 5 -3.91 90.62 -40.33
C TYR A 5 -3.14 91.82 -39.74
N CYS A 6 -1.94 91.63 -39.19
CA CYS A 6 -1.18 92.71 -38.55
C CYS A 6 0.30 92.79 -38.97
N GLY A 7 0.75 91.91 -39.87
CA GLY A 7 2.12 91.90 -40.40
C GLY A 7 3.21 91.42 -39.43
N GLY A 8 2.90 91.25 -38.14
CA GLY A 8 3.83 90.80 -37.11
C GLY A 8 4.34 89.37 -37.34
N GLU A 9 5.53 89.06 -36.85
CA GLU A 9 6.14 87.74 -36.99
C GLU A 9 5.53 86.74 -36.01
N VAL A 10 4.96 85.64 -36.52
CA VAL A 10 4.27 84.61 -35.74
C VAL A 10 4.98 83.27 -35.93
N SER A 11 5.08 82.48 -34.86
CA SER A 11 5.60 81.12 -34.92
C SER A 11 4.58 80.14 -35.50
N VAL A 12 5.07 79.10 -36.16
CA VAL A 12 4.23 77.98 -36.67
C VAL A 12 3.63 77.17 -35.51
N ASN A 13 4.15 77.30 -34.28
CA ASN A 13 3.59 76.63 -33.11
C ASN A 13 2.44 77.39 -32.44
N ASP A 14 2.28 78.69 -32.74
CA ASP A 14 1.31 79.56 -32.10
C ASP A 14 -0.02 79.53 -32.86
N VAL A 15 -1.10 79.14 -32.17
CA VAL A 15 -2.46 79.05 -32.75
C VAL A 15 -3.09 80.43 -32.97
N ARG A 16 -2.60 81.45 -32.27
CA ARG A 16 -3.05 82.84 -32.41
C ARG A 16 -1.84 83.76 -32.49
N CYS A 17 -1.97 84.84 -33.24
CA CYS A 17 -0.95 85.87 -33.32
C CYS A 17 -0.79 86.55 -31.94
N PRO A 18 0.43 86.59 -31.36
CA PRO A 18 0.64 87.22 -30.06
C PRO A 18 0.45 88.74 -30.08
N TYR A 19 0.49 89.37 -31.26
CA TYR A 19 0.39 90.82 -31.41
C TYR A 19 -1.04 91.32 -31.61
N CYS A 20 -1.90 90.58 -32.31
CA CYS A 20 -3.27 91.01 -32.63
C CYS A 20 -4.36 90.03 -32.20
N GLY A 21 -4.00 88.88 -31.63
CA GLY A 21 -4.94 87.88 -31.12
C GLY A 21 -5.72 87.07 -32.17
N ASN A 22 -5.59 87.41 -33.47
CA ASN A 22 -6.24 86.69 -34.56
C ASN A 22 -5.68 85.28 -34.75
N LEU A 23 -6.52 84.36 -35.24
CA LEU A 23 -6.16 82.96 -35.47
C LEU A 23 -5.02 82.87 -36.49
N ASN A 24 -3.98 82.10 -36.15
CA ASN A 24 -2.95 81.68 -37.09
C ASN A 24 -3.38 80.34 -37.72
N PRO A 25 -3.79 80.32 -39.01
CA PRO A 25 -4.28 79.10 -39.65
C PRO A 25 -3.22 77.99 -39.73
N GLU A 26 -1.96 78.32 -39.95
CA GLU A 26 -0.87 77.32 -40.02
C GLU A 26 -0.57 76.72 -38.64
N GLY A 27 -0.57 77.54 -37.58
CA GLY A 27 -0.38 77.03 -36.21
C GLY A 27 -1.55 76.21 -35.70
N ALA A 28 -2.78 76.57 -36.09
CA ALA A 28 -3.96 75.76 -35.83
C ALA A 28 -3.89 74.40 -36.54
N ALA A 29 -3.45 74.37 -37.81
CA ALA A 29 -3.26 73.14 -38.57
C ALA A 29 -2.17 72.24 -37.98
N PHE A 30 -1.02 72.83 -37.61
CA PHE A 30 0.09 72.13 -36.98
C PHE A 30 -0.32 71.51 -35.63
N GLN A 31 -0.99 72.26 -34.75
CA GLN A 31 -1.52 71.69 -33.50
C GLN A 31 -2.56 70.59 -33.75
N GLY A 32 -3.38 70.73 -34.80
CA GLY A 32 -4.32 69.69 -35.23
C GLY A 32 -3.60 68.40 -35.61
N GLU A 33 -2.51 68.50 -36.38
CA GLU A 33 -1.70 67.35 -36.79
C GLU A 33 -0.96 66.70 -35.60
N VAL A 34 -0.37 67.51 -34.72
CA VAL A 34 0.28 67.02 -33.49
C VAL A 34 -0.72 66.26 -32.61
N ARG A 35 -1.94 66.78 -32.43
CA ARG A 35 -2.99 66.07 -31.67
C ARG A 35 -3.39 64.76 -32.33
N ARG A 36 -3.52 64.72 -33.67
CA ARG A 36 -3.81 63.46 -34.40
C ARG A 36 -2.71 62.44 -34.22
N ARG A 37 -1.44 62.83 -34.39
CA ARG A 37 -0.28 61.95 -34.21
C ARG A 37 -0.17 61.43 -32.78
N ARG A 38 -0.47 62.27 -31.78
CA ARG A 38 -0.50 61.86 -30.37
C ARG A 38 -1.58 60.81 -30.09
N LYS A 39 -2.81 61.04 -30.57
CA LYS A 39 -3.90 60.06 -30.46
C LYS A 39 -3.58 58.74 -31.18
N LEU A 40 -2.97 58.82 -32.36
CA LEU A 40 -2.55 57.64 -33.11
C LEU A 40 -1.47 56.86 -32.35
N ASN A 41 -0.47 57.53 -31.79
CA ASN A 41 0.56 56.88 -30.97
C ASN A 41 0.00 56.23 -29.70
N GLU A 42 -0.94 56.89 -29.02
CA GLU A 42 -1.63 56.31 -27.85
C GLU A 42 -2.43 55.06 -28.24
N TYR A 43 -3.17 55.12 -29.35
CA TYR A 43 -3.89 53.96 -29.91
C TYR A 43 -2.95 52.81 -30.29
N LEU A 44 -1.84 53.10 -30.99
CA LEU A 44 -0.86 52.08 -31.38
C LEU A 44 -0.18 51.44 -30.16
N ARG A 45 0.12 52.21 -29.11
CA ARG A 45 0.65 51.67 -27.85
C ARG A 45 -0.34 50.77 -27.14
N GLN A 46 -1.63 51.11 -27.15
CA GLN A 46 -2.69 50.26 -26.60
C GLN A 46 -2.82 48.97 -27.40
N LYS A 47 -2.93 49.09 -28.74
CA LYS A 47 -3.04 47.95 -29.65
C LYS A 47 -1.85 47.00 -29.54
N MET A 48 -0.62 47.51 -29.47
CA MET A 48 0.56 46.66 -29.25
C MET A 48 0.51 45.94 -27.91
N ARG A 49 0.14 46.62 -26.82
CA ARG A 49 0.01 45.98 -25.50
C ARG A 49 -1.04 44.86 -25.53
N ASP A 50 -2.18 45.09 -26.14
CA ASP A 50 -3.25 44.09 -26.19
C ASP A 50 -2.91 42.91 -27.11
N GLN A 51 -2.22 43.16 -28.24
CA GLN A 51 -1.75 42.10 -29.12
C GLN A 51 -0.60 41.27 -28.52
N LEU A 52 0.25 41.87 -27.68
CA LEU A 52 1.39 41.17 -27.05
C LEU A 52 1.01 40.44 -25.75
N ARG A 53 -0.05 40.86 -25.04
CA ARG A 53 -0.48 40.27 -23.76
C ARG A 53 -0.83 38.80 -23.86
N LEU A 54 -1.61 38.42 -24.88
CA LEU A 54 -2.05 37.03 -25.08
C LEU A 54 -0.89 36.05 -25.35
N PRO A 55 0.03 36.30 -26.30
CA PRO A 55 1.14 35.38 -26.55
C PRO A 55 2.17 35.34 -25.41
N LEU A 56 2.35 36.43 -24.66
CA LEU A 56 3.22 36.44 -23.48
C LEU A 56 2.62 35.61 -22.33
N ALA A 57 1.34 35.79 -22.02
CA ALA A 57 0.66 35.01 -20.99
C ALA A 57 0.66 33.50 -21.33
N GLN A 58 0.40 33.14 -22.60
CA GLN A 58 0.46 31.75 -23.06
C GLN A 58 1.88 31.16 -22.95
N ARG A 59 2.93 31.93 -23.28
CA ARG A 59 4.31 31.47 -23.11
C ARG A 59 4.68 31.23 -21.65
N ILE A 60 4.29 32.13 -20.75
CA ILE A 60 4.53 31.99 -19.30
C ILE A 60 3.79 30.78 -18.74
N MET A 61 2.52 30.59 -19.13
CA MET A 61 1.72 29.45 -18.71
C MET A 61 2.31 28.12 -19.21
N ASN A 62 2.72 28.05 -20.48
CA ASN A 62 3.37 26.85 -21.03
C ASN A 62 4.69 26.56 -20.32
N LEU A 63 5.50 27.59 -20.01
CA LEU A 63 6.73 27.42 -19.24
C LEU A 63 6.44 26.88 -17.83
N ALA A 64 5.42 27.42 -17.17
CA ALA A 64 5.00 26.98 -15.84
C ALA A 64 4.54 25.51 -15.85
N ILE A 65 3.78 25.09 -16.86
CA ILE A 65 3.36 23.69 -17.05
C ILE A 65 4.57 22.77 -17.23
N VAL A 66 5.53 23.16 -18.07
CA VAL A 66 6.76 22.37 -18.29
C VAL A 66 7.57 22.23 -17.00
N ILE A 67 7.76 23.33 -16.26
CA ILE A 67 8.47 23.30 -14.97
C ILE A 67 7.75 22.38 -13.98
N LEU A 68 6.42 22.48 -13.90
CA LEU A 68 5.63 21.67 -12.98
C LEU A 68 5.66 20.19 -13.35
N ALA A 69 5.66 19.85 -14.64
CA ALA A 69 5.84 18.49 -15.12
C ALA A 69 7.24 17.94 -14.77
N LEU A 70 8.30 18.74 -14.94
CA LEU A 70 9.66 18.34 -14.56
C LEU A 70 9.80 18.13 -13.05
N LEU A 71 9.19 19.00 -12.24
CA LEU A 71 9.17 18.83 -10.78
C LEU A 71 8.39 17.57 -10.37
N TRP A 72 7.27 17.28 -11.04
CA TRP A 72 6.53 16.04 -10.82
C TRP A 72 7.38 14.81 -11.11
N ILE A 73 8.04 14.77 -12.29
CA ILE A 73 8.94 13.67 -12.66
C ILE A 73 10.05 13.53 -11.62
N LEU A 74 10.66 14.64 -11.19
CA LEU A 74 11.71 14.64 -10.18
C LEU A 74 11.24 14.06 -8.85
N VAL A 75 10.07 14.48 -8.36
CA VAL A 75 9.49 13.96 -7.10
C VAL A 75 9.17 12.47 -7.23
N THR A 76 8.60 12.03 -8.36
CA THR A 76 8.33 10.61 -8.61
C THR A 76 9.61 9.77 -8.63
N VAL A 77 10.66 10.24 -9.32
CA VAL A 77 11.95 9.54 -9.39
C VAL A 77 12.61 9.48 -8.02
N LEU A 78 12.65 10.60 -7.28
CA LEU A 78 13.20 10.63 -5.93
C LEU A 78 12.40 9.73 -4.96
N GLY A 79 11.07 9.70 -5.09
CA GLY A 79 10.21 8.80 -4.33
C GLY A 79 10.49 7.34 -4.64
N MET A 80 10.66 6.99 -5.92
CA MET A 80 11.02 5.65 -6.35
C MET A 80 12.41 5.24 -5.85
N ILE A 81 13.43 6.11 -5.99
CA ILE A 81 14.77 5.85 -5.44
C ILE A 81 14.71 5.66 -3.92
N TRP A 82 13.97 6.52 -3.21
CA TRP A 82 13.84 6.40 -1.77
C TRP A 82 13.15 5.09 -1.36
N TYR A 83 12.11 4.67 -2.08
CA TYR A 83 11.45 3.38 -1.87
C TYR A 83 12.43 2.20 -2.07
N LEU A 84 13.18 2.20 -3.18
CA LEU A 84 14.13 1.15 -3.52
C LEU A 84 15.35 1.10 -2.58
N VAL A 85 15.81 2.25 -2.08
CA VAL A 85 16.95 2.35 -1.15
C VAL A 85 16.53 2.05 0.29
N ARG A 86 15.31 2.44 0.68
CA ARG A 86 14.77 2.19 2.02
C ARG A 86 14.53 0.71 2.25
N ASP A 87 14.11 -0.01 1.22
CA ASP A 87 13.88 -1.44 1.32
C ASP A 87 14.61 -2.23 0.23
N PRO A 88 15.88 -2.63 0.48
CA PRO A 88 16.68 -3.45 -0.44
C PRO A 88 15.99 -4.76 -0.84
N ARG A 89 15.07 -5.23 0.01
CA ARG A 89 14.21 -6.41 -0.20
C ARG A 89 13.42 -6.34 -1.50
N THR A 90 12.95 -5.15 -1.88
CA THR A 90 12.11 -4.93 -3.08
C THR A 90 12.83 -5.19 -4.40
N LEU A 91 14.16 -5.20 -4.40
CA LEU A 91 15.00 -5.49 -5.57
C LEU A 91 15.79 -6.80 -5.44
N GLY A 92 15.58 -7.56 -4.35
CA GLY A 92 16.43 -8.71 -4.01
C GLY A 92 17.90 -8.33 -3.77
N LEU A 93 18.19 -7.04 -3.53
CA LEU A 93 19.54 -6.56 -3.28
C LEU A 93 19.91 -6.87 -1.83
N GLY A 94 20.91 -7.74 -1.63
CA GLY A 94 21.36 -8.19 -0.30
C GLY A 94 21.06 -9.66 0.03
N ARG A 95 20.57 -10.44 -0.94
CA ARG A 95 20.56 -11.91 -0.84
C ARG A 95 22.00 -12.43 -0.74
N PRO A 96 22.30 -13.34 0.21
CA PRO A 96 23.60 -14.01 0.27
C PRO A 96 23.87 -14.77 -1.05
N ASP A 97 25.13 -14.89 -1.46
CA ASP A 97 25.48 -15.62 -2.70
C ASP A 97 25.12 -17.12 -2.61
N ASP A 98 24.99 -17.66 -1.40
CA ASP A 98 24.72 -19.05 -1.05
C ASP A 98 23.29 -19.28 -0.53
N TYR A 99 22.35 -18.37 -0.83
CA TYR A 99 21.03 -18.41 -0.19
C TYR A 99 20.24 -19.71 -0.43
N GLU A 100 20.39 -20.35 -1.60
CA GLU A 100 19.74 -21.63 -1.92
C GLU A 100 20.25 -22.76 -1.02
N SER A 101 21.56 -22.81 -0.78
CA SER A 101 22.17 -23.81 0.10
C SER A 101 21.72 -23.61 1.56
N GLN A 102 21.52 -22.36 1.98
CA GLN A 102 20.99 -22.06 3.31
C GLN A 102 19.51 -22.46 3.45
N LEU A 103 18.68 -22.25 2.42
CA LEU A 103 17.29 -22.74 2.41
C LEU A 103 17.23 -24.26 2.55
N GLU A 104 18.01 -24.98 1.76
CA GLU A 104 18.10 -26.44 1.80
C GLU A 104 18.57 -26.92 3.17
N THR A 105 19.62 -26.31 3.73
CA THR A 105 20.12 -26.67 5.06
C THR A 105 19.07 -26.47 6.16
N LEU A 106 18.40 -25.30 6.19
CA LEU A 106 17.36 -25.03 7.19
C LEU A 106 16.19 -25.99 7.07
N TYR A 107 15.82 -26.36 5.85
CA TYR A 107 14.76 -27.32 5.57
C TYR A 107 15.14 -28.74 6.00
N ASP A 108 16.32 -29.23 5.62
CA ASP A 108 16.79 -30.59 5.93
C ASP A 108 17.06 -30.77 7.43
N GLU A 109 17.50 -29.71 8.12
CA GLU A 109 17.67 -29.70 9.58
C GLU A 109 16.34 -29.57 10.34
N GLY A 110 15.21 -29.36 9.65
CA GLY A 110 13.88 -29.18 10.27
C GLY A 110 13.71 -27.86 11.01
N ARG A 111 14.56 -26.85 10.74
CA ARG A 111 14.55 -25.53 11.38
C ARG A 111 13.60 -24.58 10.66
N TYR A 112 12.32 -24.94 10.66
CA TYR A 112 11.30 -24.31 9.83
C TYR A 112 10.89 -22.89 10.29
N ASP A 113 11.02 -22.57 11.58
CA ASP A 113 10.89 -21.21 12.11
C ASP A 113 11.96 -20.28 11.52
N GLU A 114 13.20 -20.74 11.53
CA GLU A 114 14.33 -20.04 10.95
C GLU A 114 14.23 -19.97 9.42
N LEU A 115 13.69 -21.02 8.79
CA LEU A 115 13.39 -21.04 7.36
C LEU A 115 12.43 -19.90 6.97
N TYR A 116 11.30 -19.77 7.67
CA TYR A 116 10.33 -18.69 7.42
C TYR A 116 10.99 -17.31 7.60
N ALA A 117 11.67 -17.11 8.72
CA ALA A 117 12.34 -15.85 9.03
C ALA A 117 13.44 -15.51 8.01
N TYR A 118 14.16 -16.51 7.50
CA TYR A 118 15.17 -16.35 6.47
C TYR A 118 14.55 -15.95 5.12
N MET A 119 13.47 -16.62 4.72
CA MET A 119 12.71 -16.30 3.50
C MET A 119 12.14 -14.88 3.54
N ASP A 120 11.51 -14.48 4.66
CA ASP A 120 11.00 -13.11 4.85
C ASP A 120 12.13 -12.07 4.80
N ARG A 121 13.21 -12.31 5.55
CA ARG A 121 14.34 -11.37 5.69
C ARG A 121 14.97 -10.99 4.35
N TYR A 122 15.11 -11.97 3.45
CA TYR A 122 15.72 -11.80 2.14
C TYR A 122 14.71 -11.70 1.00
N SER A 123 13.42 -11.65 1.34
CA SER A 123 12.29 -11.58 0.43
C SER A 123 12.42 -12.59 -0.70
N LEU A 124 12.63 -13.84 -0.28
CA LEU A 124 12.58 -15.00 -1.13
C LEU A 124 11.10 -15.31 -1.36
N ASP A 125 10.65 -15.08 -2.59
CA ASP A 125 9.24 -15.22 -2.93
C ASP A 125 8.81 -16.68 -2.70
N GLY A 126 7.74 -16.87 -1.95
CA GLY A 126 7.19 -18.20 -1.75
C GLY A 126 6.72 -18.84 -3.06
N GLN A 127 6.39 -18.06 -4.10
CA GLN A 127 6.10 -18.62 -5.43
C GLN A 127 7.34 -19.20 -6.12
N ASP A 128 8.52 -18.64 -5.87
CA ASP A 128 9.79 -19.17 -6.40
C ASP A 128 10.25 -20.41 -5.60
N TYR A 129 9.89 -20.47 -4.31
CA TYR A 129 10.31 -21.50 -3.36
C TYR A 129 9.12 -22.16 -2.63
N PRO A 130 8.14 -22.72 -3.36
CA PRO A 130 6.85 -23.11 -2.81
C PRO A 130 6.92 -24.27 -1.81
N GLN A 131 7.81 -25.24 -2.04
CA GLN A 131 8.01 -26.36 -1.11
C GLN A 131 8.49 -25.87 0.27
N TYR A 132 9.48 -24.97 0.29
CA TYR A 132 10.05 -24.40 1.51
C TYR A 132 9.02 -23.54 2.26
N MET A 133 8.32 -22.67 1.53
CA MET A 133 7.28 -21.82 2.12
C MET A 133 6.12 -22.64 2.67
N GLN A 134 5.64 -23.66 1.94
CA GLN A 134 4.55 -24.51 2.42
C GLN A 134 4.92 -25.21 3.73
N MET A 135 6.12 -25.78 3.83
CA MET A 135 6.57 -26.45 5.06
C MET A 135 6.71 -25.47 6.24
N ALA A 136 7.26 -24.28 5.97
CA ALA A 136 7.38 -23.22 6.96
C ALA A 136 6.00 -22.80 7.51
N LEU A 137 4.99 -22.70 6.64
CA LEU A 137 3.62 -22.37 7.04
C LEU A 137 2.96 -23.50 7.85
N TYR A 138 3.13 -24.77 7.45
CA TYR A 138 2.65 -25.91 8.25
C TYR A 138 3.26 -25.91 9.64
N TYR A 139 4.57 -25.66 9.73
CA TYR A 139 5.24 -25.57 11.02
C TYR A 139 4.73 -24.40 11.86
N TYR A 140 4.45 -23.25 11.25
CA TYR A 140 3.89 -22.09 11.95
C TYR A 140 2.53 -22.43 12.60
N THR A 141 1.59 -22.99 11.83
CA THR A 141 0.29 -23.46 12.36
C THR A 141 0.50 -24.53 13.44
N TYR A 142 1.45 -25.45 13.25
CA TYR A 142 1.77 -26.46 14.26
C TYR A 142 2.32 -25.86 15.55
N THR A 143 3.15 -24.81 15.49
CA THR A 143 3.63 -24.14 16.70
C THR A 143 2.52 -23.44 17.48
N ASP A 144 1.55 -22.85 16.79
CA ASP A 144 0.35 -22.29 17.43
C ASP A 144 -0.44 -23.42 18.11
N PHE A 145 -0.71 -24.51 17.40
CA PHE A 145 -1.36 -25.69 17.97
C PHE A 145 -0.64 -26.21 19.24
N VAL A 146 0.69 -26.39 19.20
CA VAL A 146 1.47 -26.86 20.35
C VAL A 146 1.36 -25.88 21.53
N GLN A 147 1.43 -24.57 21.27
CA GLN A 147 1.33 -23.56 22.31
C GLN A 147 -0.04 -23.57 23.01
N TYR A 148 -1.13 -23.64 22.22
CA TYR A 148 -2.49 -23.65 22.76
C TYR A 148 -2.85 -24.98 23.43
N SER A 149 -2.50 -26.12 22.82
CA SER A 149 -2.70 -27.44 23.41
C SER A 149 -1.91 -27.62 24.72
N MET A 150 -0.72 -27.02 24.84
CA MET A 150 0.04 -27.01 26.09
C MET A 150 -0.67 -26.22 27.19
N ASN A 151 -1.28 -25.07 26.86
CA ASN A 151 -2.06 -24.29 27.82
C ASN A 151 -3.31 -25.07 28.28
N CYS A 152 -4.01 -25.74 27.36
CA CYS A 152 -5.10 -26.66 27.71
C CYS A 152 -4.62 -27.79 28.63
N THR A 153 -3.50 -28.41 28.30
CA THR A 153 -2.92 -29.51 29.10
C THR A 153 -2.59 -29.05 30.52
N GLN A 154 -2.03 -27.85 30.69
CA GLN A 154 -1.74 -27.29 32.01
C GLN A 154 -3.00 -27.01 32.84
N ALA A 155 -4.11 -26.63 32.21
CA ALA A 155 -5.40 -26.49 32.90
C ALA A 155 -5.90 -27.86 33.36
N LEU A 156 -5.86 -28.86 32.47
CA LEU A 156 -6.28 -30.23 32.79
C LEU A 156 -5.42 -30.85 33.91
N GLU A 157 -4.11 -30.62 33.93
CA GLU A 157 -3.23 -31.07 35.01
C GLU A 157 -3.61 -30.50 36.39
N LYS A 158 -4.22 -29.31 36.41
CA LYS A 158 -4.74 -28.68 37.64
C LYS A 158 -6.14 -29.17 38.02
N GLY A 159 -6.76 -30.03 37.21
CA GLY A 159 -8.14 -30.49 37.38
C GLY A 159 -9.19 -29.53 36.81
N SER A 160 -8.77 -28.44 36.16
CA SER A 160 -9.68 -27.45 35.58
C SER A 160 -9.90 -27.66 34.09
N ILE A 161 -11.11 -27.36 33.63
CA ILE A 161 -11.43 -27.24 32.20
C ILE A 161 -10.64 -26.05 31.63
N PRO A 162 -9.99 -26.19 30.46
CA PRO A 162 -9.33 -25.07 29.79
C PRO A 162 -10.29 -23.92 29.52
N ASP A 163 -9.82 -22.68 29.61
CA ASP A 163 -10.62 -21.53 29.22
C ASP A 163 -10.90 -21.52 27.71
N ASP A 164 -11.99 -20.87 27.35
CA ASP A 164 -12.53 -20.81 26.00
C ASP A 164 -11.51 -20.33 24.98
N PHE A 165 -10.68 -19.34 25.33
CA PHE A 165 -9.67 -18.81 24.41
C PHE A 165 -8.64 -19.87 24.04
N HIS A 166 -8.05 -20.57 25.02
CA HIS A 166 -7.07 -21.60 24.69
C HIS A 166 -7.70 -22.81 24.01
N LEU A 167 -8.92 -23.19 24.40
CA LEU A 167 -9.61 -24.33 23.83
C LEU A 167 -10.02 -24.08 22.37
N GLU A 168 -10.58 -22.90 22.07
CA GLU A 168 -10.93 -22.47 20.71
C GLU A 168 -9.70 -22.51 19.81
N TYR A 169 -8.62 -21.82 20.19
CA TYR A 169 -7.41 -21.74 19.36
C TYR A 169 -6.69 -23.09 19.21
N ALA A 170 -6.76 -23.97 20.21
CA ALA A 170 -6.20 -25.32 20.09
C ALA A 170 -6.99 -26.18 19.07
N ILE A 171 -8.32 -26.09 19.07
CA ILE A 171 -9.18 -26.82 18.13
C ILE A 171 -9.07 -26.21 16.72
N ASP A 172 -9.06 -24.89 16.61
CA ASP A 172 -8.95 -24.16 15.33
C ASP A 172 -7.60 -24.45 14.65
N SER A 173 -6.49 -24.34 15.39
CA SER A 173 -5.16 -24.68 14.84
C SER A 173 -5.06 -26.17 14.46
N ALA A 174 -5.72 -27.07 15.21
CA ALA A 174 -5.80 -28.48 14.85
C ALA A 174 -6.60 -28.67 13.54
N ALA A 175 -7.69 -27.92 13.35
CA ALA A 175 -8.49 -27.94 12.12
C ALA A 175 -7.66 -27.49 10.91
N GLU A 176 -6.90 -26.40 11.05
CA GLU A 176 -5.99 -25.92 10.01
C GLU A 176 -4.89 -26.95 9.66
N LEU A 177 -4.43 -27.76 10.61
CA LEU A 177 -3.49 -28.85 10.33
C LEU A 177 -4.16 -30.04 9.60
N MET A 178 -5.43 -30.35 9.90
CA MET A 178 -6.16 -31.43 9.23
C MET A 178 -6.41 -31.11 7.76
N GLN A 179 -6.74 -29.86 7.46
CA GLN A 179 -6.86 -29.37 6.10
C GLN A 179 -6.15 -28.02 5.93
N PRO A 180 -4.83 -28.06 5.65
CA PRO A 180 -4.07 -26.85 5.45
C PRO A 180 -4.52 -26.12 4.19
N TYR A 181 -5.31 -25.07 4.38
CA TYR A 181 -5.73 -24.24 3.28
C TYR A 181 -4.74 -23.07 3.09
N ILE A 182 -3.79 -23.28 2.19
CA ILE A 182 -2.86 -22.24 1.75
C ILE A 182 -3.16 -21.93 0.28
N PRO A 183 -3.94 -20.88 -0.05
CA PRO A 183 -4.37 -20.58 -1.43
C PRO A 183 -3.23 -20.51 -2.45
N ALA A 184 -2.05 -20.08 -2.02
CA ALA A 184 -0.86 -20.01 -2.86
C ALA A 184 -0.28 -21.40 -3.21
N TYR A 185 -0.54 -22.42 -2.39
CA TYR A 185 -0.04 -23.79 -2.52
C TYR A 185 -1.19 -24.79 -2.32
N PRO A 186 -2.12 -24.90 -3.28
CA PRO A 186 -3.32 -25.73 -3.14
C PRO A 186 -3.02 -27.23 -3.04
N ASP A 187 -1.92 -27.68 -3.65
CA ASP A 187 -1.47 -29.06 -3.58
C ASP A 187 -0.35 -29.21 -2.54
N THR A 188 -0.41 -30.28 -1.74
CA THR A 188 0.67 -30.62 -0.82
C THR A 188 1.84 -31.23 -1.57
N TYR A 189 3.05 -30.71 -1.34
CA TYR A 189 4.27 -31.29 -1.91
C TYR A 189 4.52 -32.67 -1.27
N PRO A 190 4.81 -33.74 -2.04
CA PRO A 190 4.99 -35.08 -1.49
C PRO A 190 6.02 -35.19 -0.36
N VAL A 191 7.07 -34.37 -0.41
CA VAL A 191 8.13 -34.31 0.61
C VAL A 191 7.62 -33.68 1.92
N ASN A 192 6.69 -32.72 1.84
CA ASN A 192 6.09 -32.08 3.01
C ASN A 192 4.96 -32.92 3.63
N GLN A 193 4.37 -33.85 2.87
CA GLN A 193 3.27 -34.69 3.34
C GLN A 193 3.64 -35.51 4.58
N GLU A 194 4.88 -36.02 4.64
CA GLU A 194 5.33 -36.83 5.78
C GLU A 194 5.33 -36.02 7.08
N ASN A 195 5.85 -34.79 7.05
CA ASN A 195 5.85 -33.90 8.21
C ASN A 195 4.43 -33.45 8.58
N LEU A 196 3.60 -33.14 7.59
CA LEU A 196 2.21 -32.79 7.82
C LEU A 196 1.44 -33.93 8.53
N ASN A 197 1.65 -35.17 8.11
CA ASN A 197 1.03 -36.33 8.75
C ASN A 197 1.43 -36.46 10.22
N ILE A 198 2.68 -36.13 10.57
CA ILE A 198 3.14 -36.13 11.98
C ILE A 198 2.35 -35.08 12.79
N TYR A 199 2.22 -33.87 12.27
CA TYR A 199 1.47 -32.79 12.95
C TYR A 199 -0.02 -33.14 13.09
N GLN A 200 -0.60 -33.76 12.06
CA GLN A 200 -1.98 -34.23 12.09
C GLN A 200 -2.19 -35.32 13.15
N GLU A 201 -1.30 -36.31 13.24
CA GLU A 201 -1.41 -37.36 14.26
C GLU A 201 -1.29 -36.82 15.69
N GLU A 202 -0.43 -35.82 15.93
CA GLU A 202 -0.33 -35.16 17.23
C GLU A 202 -1.58 -34.35 17.57
N ALA A 203 -2.08 -33.56 16.62
CA ALA A 203 -3.33 -32.83 16.78
C ALA A 203 -4.51 -33.77 17.08
N ARG A 204 -4.60 -34.87 16.33
CA ARG A 204 -5.60 -35.92 16.54
C ARG A 204 -5.47 -36.58 17.91
N THR A 205 -4.24 -36.87 18.34
CA THR A 205 -3.97 -37.45 19.66
C THR A 205 -4.42 -36.53 20.78
N PHE A 206 -4.22 -35.23 20.65
CA PHE A 206 -4.71 -34.23 21.61
C PHE A 206 -6.24 -34.20 21.65
N LEU A 207 -6.91 -34.09 20.50
CA LEU A 207 -8.38 -34.02 20.42
C LEU A 207 -9.06 -35.25 21.04
N LEU A 208 -8.58 -36.46 20.71
CA LEU A 208 -9.18 -37.70 21.19
C LEU A 208 -8.72 -38.06 22.61
N GLY A 209 -7.44 -37.85 22.89
CA GLY A 209 -6.81 -38.28 24.13
C GLY A 209 -7.01 -37.31 25.29
N MET A 210 -6.80 -36.01 25.04
CA MET A 210 -6.86 -34.97 26.06
C MET A 210 -8.26 -34.35 26.15
N LEU A 211 -8.85 -33.98 25.01
CA LEU A 211 -10.20 -33.38 24.99
C LEU A 211 -11.33 -34.42 25.00
N LYS A 212 -11.01 -35.71 24.90
CA LYS A 212 -11.96 -36.83 24.97
C LYS A 212 -13.07 -36.78 23.92
N LEU A 213 -12.81 -36.10 22.81
CA LEU A 213 -13.67 -36.15 21.63
C LEU A 213 -13.60 -37.54 21.00
N THR A 214 -14.64 -37.88 20.25
CA THR A 214 -14.73 -39.13 19.49
C THR A 214 -14.33 -38.90 18.03
N GLU A 215 -14.01 -39.99 17.33
CA GLU A 215 -13.71 -39.95 15.89
C GLU A 215 -14.82 -39.29 15.08
N ASP A 216 -16.07 -39.63 15.39
CA ASP A 216 -17.25 -39.13 14.68
C ASP A 216 -17.43 -37.62 14.91
N GLU A 217 -17.12 -37.13 16.11
CA GLU A 217 -17.20 -35.71 16.45
C GLU A 217 -16.13 -34.91 15.70
N ILE A 218 -14.88 -35.40 15.64
CA ILE A 218 -13.80 -34.67 14.95
C ILE A 218 -13.86 -34.74 13.43
N GLN A 219 -14.76 -35.53 12.83
CA GLN A 219 -14.92 -35.59 11.36
C GLN A 219 -15.25 -34.23 10.75
N ILE A 220 -15.89 -33.33 11.50
CA ILE A 220 -16.21 -31.99 10.99
C ILE A 220 -14.96 -31.15 10.69
N LEU A 221 -13.80 -31.53 11.25
CA LEU A 221 -12.51 -30.90 10.98
C LEU A 221 -11.93 -31.29 9.60
N TYR A 222 -12.58 -32.21 8.89
CA TYR A 222 -12.23 -32.64 7.54
C TYR A 222 -13.33 -32.19 6.57
N PRO A 223 -13.45 -30.87 6.26
CA PRO A 223 -14.51 -30.37 5.40
C PRO A 223 -14.47 -31.04 4.02
N GLU A 224 -15.65 -31.24 3.43
CA GLU A 224 -15.80 -31.81 2.08
C GLU A 224 -15.12 -30.92 1.02
N GLU A 225 -14.64 -31.53 -0.07
CA GLU A 225 -13.87 -30.88 -1.15
C GLU A 225 -14.56 -29.66 -1.80
N ASP A 226 -15.87 -29.45 -1.59
CA ASP A 226 -16.68 -28.38 -2.16
C ASP A 226 -16.88 -27.16 -1.25
N GLY A 227 -16.35 -27.19 -0.01
CA GLY A 227 -16.37 -26.10 0.95
C GLY A 227 -15.27 -25.05 0.75
N SER A 228 -15.27 -24.00 1.58
CA SER A 228 -14.25 -22.93 1.54
C SER A 228 -12.85 -23.37 2.00
N GLY A 229 -12.66 -24.65 2.34
CA GLY A 229 -11.43 -25.17 2.96
C GLY A 229 -11.22 -24.74 4.42
N TYR A 230 -12.25 -24.13 5.04
CA TYR A 230 -12.20 -23.65 6.42
C TYR A 230 -13.35 -24.25 7.22
N VAL A 231 -13.06 -24.68 8.44
CA VAL A 231 -14.07 -25.00 9.44
C VAL A 231 -14.71 -23.69 9.92
N SER A 232 -16.03 -23.66 10.01
CA SER A 232 -16.72 -22.45 10.46
C SER A 232 -16.54 -22.24 11.96
N PHE A 233 -16.55 -20.98 12.40
CA PHE A 233 -16.50 -20.63 13.82
C PHE A 233 -17.57 -21.37 14.64
N THR A 234 -18.76 -21.57 14.07
CA THR A 234 -19.86 -22.29 14.73
C THR A 234 -19.55 -23.79 14.92
N GLU A 235 -18.83 -24.42 13.99
CA GLU A 235 -18.40 -25.82 14.13
C GLU A 235 -17.30 -25.96 15.19
N ILE A 236 -16.36 -25.02 15.25
CA ILE A 236 -15.35 -24.95 16.31
C ILE A 236 -16.02 -24.77 17.69
N GLU A 237 -16.98 -23.85 17.80
CA GLU A 237 -17.75 -23.62 19.04
C GLU A 237 -18.51 -24.87 19.49
N GLN A 238 -19.10 -25.62 18.54
CA GLN A 238 -19.76 -26.89 18.85
C GLN A 238 -18.80 -27.95 19.40
N LEU A 239 -17.62 -28.10 18.79
CA LEU A 239 -16.59 -29.01 19.31
C LEU A 239 -16.07 -28.57 20.67
N MET A 240 -15.94 -27.27 20.88
CA MET A 240 -15.50 -26.71 22.14
C MET A 240 -16.48 -27.06 23.27
N GLU A 241 -17.78 -26.88 23.05
CA GLU A 241 -18.82 -27.25 24.02
C GLU A 241 -18.87 -28.76 24.27
N LEU A 242 -18.76 -29.58 23.22
CA LEU A 242 -18.66 -31.04 23.37
C LEU A 242 -17.43 -31.43 24.20
N ALA A 243 -16.26 -30.85 23.92
CA ALA A 243 -15.05 -31.10 24.69
C ALA A 243 -15.25 -30.74 26.17
N LYS A 244 -15.86 -29.58 26.47
CA LYS A 244 -16.18 -29.19 27.86
C LYS A 244 -17.14 -30.17 28.52
N GLU A 245 -18.17 -30.64 27.83
CA GLU A 245 -19.09 -31.67 28.34
C GLU A 245 -18.36 -32.97 28.68
N ARG A 246 -17.51 -33.47 27.77
CA ARG A 246 -16.70 -34.68 28.00
C ARG A 246 -15.76 -34.53 29.19
N LEU A 247 -15.11 -33.37 29.30
CA LEU A 247 -14.22 -33.08 30.44
C LEU A 247 -15.00 -33.01 31.76
N LYS A 248 -16.22 -32.46 31.77
CA LYS A 248 -17.09 -32.51 32.97
C LYS A 248 -17.44 -33.94 33.37
N GLU A 249 -17.72 -34.82 32.40
CA GLU A 249 -17.97 -36.25 32.64
C GLU A 249 -16.77 -36.97 33.27
N GLU A 250 -15.54 -36.58 32.89
CA GLU A 250 -14.28 -37.08 33.47
C GLU A 250 -13.93 -36.46 34.83
N GLY A 251 -14.73 -35.50 35.32
CA GLY A 251 -14.57 -34.90 36.65
C GLY A 251 -13.73 -33.62 36.70
N TYR A 252 -13.42 -33.03 35.55
CA TYR A 252 -12.83 -31.69 35.48
C TYR A 252 -13.88 -30.62 35.85
N HIS A 253 -13.42 -29.53 36.46
CA HIS A 253 -14.27 -28.44 36.94
C HIS A 253 -13.97 -27.13 36.22
N GLU A 254 -14.96 -26.26 36.07
CA GLU A 254 -14.71 -24.91 35.54
C GLU A 254 -13.72 -24.17 36.46
N SER A 255 -12.78 -23.43 35.87
CA SER A 255 -11.82 -22.67 36.66
C SER A 255 -12.54 -21.64 37.52
N GLU A 256 -12.32 -21.66 38.84
CA GLU A 256 -12.71 -20.54 39.69
C GLU A 256 -11.80 -19.35 39.36
N GLU A 257 -12.37 -18.26 38.82
CA GLU A 257 -11.66 -16.98 38.61
C GLU A 257 -11.00 -16.43 39.88
#